data_AF-A0A533W608-F1
#
_entry.id   AF-A0A533W608-F1
#
_cell.length_a   1.000
_cell.length_b   1.000
_cell.length_c   1.000
_cell.angle_alpha   90.00
_cell.angle_beta   90.00
_cell.angle_gamma   90.00
#
_symmetry.space_group_name_H-M   'P 1'
#
loop_
_entity.id
_entity.type
_entity.pdbx_description
1 polymer ?
#
loop_
_entity_poly.entity_id
_entity_poly.type
_entity_poly.pdbx_seq_one_letter_code
_entity_poly.pdbx_strand_id
1 'polypeptide(L)'
;MTTTATTATATVTVTTTVTTTTTASQTQTTTSQPVDFMTGGGFIIVNGAHANFGFNAGYKPGKTTVSGQLTYIDHGTGMKAKATSIDRYYNPNGSTGTTRTFSGQAEVNGVSGYSFTVTVTDNGEPGKGNDYFSITLTGPNFYYHQGGTLGGGNIELHK
;
A
#
# COMPACT_ATOMS: atom_id res chain seq x y z
N MET A 1 -55.61 -56.69 12.45
CA MET A 1 -55.00 -55.99 11.30
C MET A 1 -53.89 -55.12 11.84
N THR A 2 -52.65 -55.46 11.51
CA THR A 2 -51.44 -54.79 12.02
C THR A 2 -50.99 -53.83 10.94
N THR A 3 -51.06 -52.52 11.18
CA THR A 3 -50.63 -51.50 10.22
C THR A 3 -49.21 -51.06 10.52
N THR A 4 -48.31 -51.33 9.57
CA THR A 4 -46.92 -50.85 9.54
C THR A 4 -46.89 -49.33 9.41
N ALA A 5 -46.18 -48.64 10.30
CA ALA A 5 -45.94 -47.21 10.20
C ALA A 5 -44.63 -46.94 9.42
N THR A 6 -44.74 -46.23 8.32
CA THR A 6 -43.62 -45.77 7.48
C THR A 6 -43.07 -44.45 8.05
N THR A 7 -41.78 -44.40 8.36
CA THR A 7 -41.11 -43.16 8.80
C THR A 7 -40.82 -42.28 7.59
N ALA A 8 -41.45 -41.10 7.51
CA ALA A 8 -41.11 -40.07 6.54
C ALA A 8 -40.12 -39.07 7.16
N THR A 9 -38.96 -38.90 6.53
CA THR A 9 -37.96 -37.89 6.92
C THR A 9 -38.40 -36.52 6.40
N ALA A 10 -38.67 -35.57 7.30
CA ALA A 10 -38.98 -34.19 6.93
C ALA A 10 -37.69 -33.35 6.89
N THR A 11 -37.36 -32.81 5.72
CA THR A 11 -36.25 -31.86 5.55
C THR A 11 -36.75 -30.45 5.89
N VAL A 12 -36.17 -29.80 6.89
CA VAL A 12 -36.51 -28.42 7.28
C VAL A 12 -35.71 -27.44 6.42
N THR A 13 -36.39 -26.71 5.54
CA THR A 13 -35.80 -25.58 4.83
C THR A 13 -35.89 -24.33 5.70
N VAL A 14 -34.76 -23.87 6.23
CA VAL A 14 -34.67 -22.61 6.98
C VAL A 14 -34.58 -21.45 5.98
N THR A 15 -35.63 -20.63 5.89
CA THR A 15 -35.62 -19.39 5.11
C THR A 15 -35.10 -18.25 5.99
N THR A 16 -33.82 -17.89 5.84
CA THR A 16 -33.23 -16.72 6.51
C THR A 16 -33.39 -15.49 5.61
N THR A 17 -34.23 -14.54 6.01
CA THR A 17 -34.32 -13.23 5.35
C THR A 17 -33.07 -12.41 5.68
N VAL A 18 -32.15 -12.28 4.71
CA VAL A 18 -30.94 -11.45 4.86
C VAL A 18 -31.28 -10.00 4.49
N THR A 19 -31.33 -9.13 5.49
CA THR A 19 -31.38 -7.67 5.30
C THR A 19 -30.03 -7.21 4.77
N THR A 20 -29.99 -6.74 3.51
CA THR A 20 -28.80 -6.20 2.86
C THR A 20 -28.48 -4.80 3.36
N THR A 21 -27.48 -4.68 4.24
CA THR A 21 -26.74 -3.42 4.41
C THR A 21 -25.52 -3.48 3.48
N THR A 22 -25.59 -2.81 2.33
CA THR A 22 -24.49 -2.71 1.37
C THR A 22 -23.37 -1.84 1.94
N THR A 23 -22.38 -2.45 2.60
CA THR A 23 -21.02 -1.92 2.63
C THR A 23 -20.24 -2.72 1.59
N ALA A 24 -19.75 -2.04 0.55
CA ALA A 24 -18.95 -2.69 -0.50
C ALA A 24 -17.64 -3.21 0.10
N SER A 25 -17.67 -4.46 0.59
CA SER A 25 -16.49 -5.24 0.88
C SER A 25 -15.91 -5.65 -0.47
N GLN A 26 -14.89 -4.92 -0.94
CA GLN A 26 -14.15 -5.33 -2.11
C GLN A 26 -13.50 -6.68 -1.78
N THR A 27 -14.02 -7.75 -2.39
CA THR A 27 -13.43 -9.09 -2.40
C THR A 27 -12.01 -8.99 -2.93
N GLN A 28 -11.05 -8.93 -2.01
CA GLN A 28 -9.64 -9.12 -2.29
C GLN A 28 -9.48 -10.54 -2.81
N THR A 29 -9.31 -10.66 -4.12
CA THR A 29 -8.93 -11.92 -4.77
C THR A 29 -7.63 -12.40 -4.13
N THR A 30 -7.60 -13.66 -3.71
CA THR A 30 -6.50 -14.32 -3.01
C THR A 30 -5.31 -14.58 -3.95
N THR A 31 -4.73 -13.53 -4.53
CA THR A 31 -3.38 -13.62 -5.06
C THR A 31 -2.45 -13.80 -3.85
N SER A 32 -1.52 -14.76 -3.92
CA SER A 32 -0.49 -14.97 -2.90
C SER A 32 0.10 -13.61 -2.52
N GLN A 33 -0.17 -13.13 -1.30
CA GLN A 33 0.35 -11.86 -0.81
C GLN A 33 1.86 -11.86 -1.03
N PRO A 34 2.44 -10.86 -1.71
CA PRO A 34 3.88 -10.83 -1.94
C PRO A 34 4.61 -10.88 -0.59
N VAL A 35 5.38 -11.95 -0.34
CA VAL A 35 6.27 -12.06 0.83
C VAL A 35 7.56 -11.31 0.52
N ASP A 36 7.43 -10.01 0.25
CA ASP A 36 8.54 -9.12 -0.03
C ASP A 36 8.34 -7.77 0.66
N PHE A 37 9.45 -7.04 0.75
CA PHE A 37 9.45 -5.66 1.22
C PHE A 37 10.44 -4.84 0.42
N MET A 38 10.25 -3.52 0.41
CA MET A 38 11.19 -2.60 -0.20
C MET A 38 11.82 -1.70 0.84
N THR A 39 13.07 -1.33 0.59
CA THR A 39 13.77 -0.25 1.27
C THR A 39 14.18 0.78 0.26
N GLY A 40 14.26 2.04 0.65
CA GLY A 40 14.82 3.04 -0.24
C GLY A 40 15.11 4.34 0.47
N GLY A 41 16.08 5.06 -0.06
CA GLY A 41 16.45 6.38 0.40
C GLY A 41 17.15 7.13 -0.69
N GLY A 42 16.86 8.42 -0.80
CA GLY A 42 17.37 9.23 -1.90
C GLY A 42 16.64 10.54 -2.06
N PHE A 43 16.70 11.09 -3.27
CA PHE A 43 15.93 12.26 -3.64
C PHE A 43 15.55 12.23 -5.12
N ILE A 44 14.43 12.89 -5.42
CA ILE A 44 14.06 13.32 -6.77
C ILE A 44 14.27 14.85 -6.88
N ILE A 45 14.34 15.37 -8.11
CA ILE A 45 14.37 16.81 -8.35
C ILE A 45 12.95 17.31 -8.60
N VAL A 46 12.48 18.23 -7.77
CA VAL A 46 11.17 18.89 -7.89
C VAL A 46 11.42 20.38 -8.03
N ASN A 47 11.01 20.96 -9.17
CA ASN A 47 11.18 22.39 -9.45
C ASN A 47 12.60 22.92 -9.21
N GLY A 48 13.62 22.11 -9.50
CA GLY A 48 15.04 22.46 -9.32
C GLY A 48 15.58 22.29 -7.89
N ALA A 49 14.75 21.89 -6.92
CA ALA A 49 15.15 21.59 -5.55
C ALA A 49 15.11 20.07 -5.28
N HIS A 50 15.83 19.64 -4.24
CA HIS A 50 15.76 18.24 -3.81
C HIS A 50 14.46 17.97 -3.05
N ALA A 51 13.82 16.86 -3.36
CA ALA A 51 12.81 16.28 -2.51
C ALA A 51 13.30 14.92 -1.99
N ASN A 52 13.76 14.93 -0.74
CA ASN A 52 14.39 13.79 -0.08
C ASN A 52 13.33 12.83 0.44
N PHE A 53 13.62 11.54 0.38
CA PHE A 53 12.78 10.50 0.96
C PHE A 53 13.61 9.42 1.63
N GLY A 54 12.97 8.72 2.55
CA GLY A 54 13.46 7.47 3.14
C GLY A 54 12.30 6.60 3.57
N PHE A 55 12.34 5.31 3.23
CA PHE A 55 11.28 4.39 3.58
C PHE A 55 11.76 2.95 3.75
N ASN A 56 10.95 2.18 4.48
CA ASN A 56 10.84 0.74 4.32
C ASN A 56 9.35 0.40 4.33
N ALA A 57 8.90 -0.54 3.49
CA ALA A 57 7.50 -0.95 3.46
C ALA A 57 7.35 -2.36 2.90
N GLY A 58 6.48 -3.17 3.50
CA GLY A 58 6.09 -4.47 2.98
C GLY A 58 5.88 -5.54 4.04
N TYR A 59 5.84 -6.79 3.59
CA TYR A 59 5.70 -7.96 4.44
C TYR A 59 7.09 -8.46 4.82
N LYS A 60 7.54 -8.08 6.03
CA LYS A 60 8.84 -8.54 6.55
C LYS A 60 8.85 -10.08 6.70
N PRO A 61 10.02 -10.73 6.67
CA PRO A 61 10.12 -12.19 6.78
C PRO A 61 9.31 -12.76 7.96
N GLY A 62 8.42 -13.71 7.67
CA GLY A 62 7.54 -14.35 8.64
C GLY A 62 6.39 -13.49 9.18
N LYS A 63 6.09 -12.34 8.57
CA LYS A 63 4.98 -11.46 8.95
C LYS A 63 3.82 -11.56 7.96
N THR A 64 2.61 -11.52 8.50
CA THR A 64 1.36 -11.51 7.73
C THR A 64 0.73 -10.12 7.63
N THR A 65 1.29 -9.14 8.36
CA THR A 65 0.86 -7.75 8.36
C THR A 65 1.92 -6.88 7.70
N VAL A 66 1.48 -5.95 6.85
CA VAL A 66 2.37 -4.93 6.31
C VAL A 66 2.90 -4.05 7.45
N SER A 67 4.15 -3.62 7.32
CA SER A 67 4.75 -2.65 8.24
C SER A 67 5.75 -1.78 7.50
N GLY A 68 6.10 -0.65 8.09
CA GLY A 68 7.08 0.23 7.49
C GLY A 68 7.11 1.63 8.07
N GLN A 69 7.87 2.48 7.40
CA GLN A 69 8.05 3.90 7.71
C GLN A 69 8.25 4.66 6.41
N LEU A 70 7.85 5.93 6.40
CA LEU A 70 8.13 6.87 5.32
C LEU A 70 8.42 8.25 5.92
N THR A 71 9.46 8.89 5.44
CA THR A 71 9.69 10.33 5.57
C THR A 71 9.92 10.92 4.19
N TYR A 72 9.35 12.10 3.95
CA TYR A 72 9.51 12.87 2.74
C TYR A 72 9.70 14.36 3.08
N ILE A 73 10.67 15.01 2.47
CA ILE A 73 10.97 16.43 2.67
C ILE A 73 11.18 17.08 1.31
N ASP A 74 10.26 17.97 0.92
CA ASP A 74 10.41 18.82 -0.25
C ASP A 74 11.16 20.09 0.16
N HIS A 75 12.43 20.23 -0.24
CA HIS A 75 13.23 21.41 0.11
C HIS A 75 12.84 22.66 -0.69
N GLY A 76 12.09 22.53 -1.79
CA GLY A 76 11.61 23.68 -2.55
C GLY A 76 10.48 24.41 -1.82
N THR A 77 9.60 23.67 -1.14
CA THR A 77 8.48 24.23 -0.38
C THR A 77 8.70 24.23 1.14
N GLY A 78 9.66 23.45 1.64
CA GLY A 78 9.85 23.18 3.06
C GLY A 78 8.86 22.17 3.64
N MET A 79 7.96 21.59 2.83
CA MET A 79 6.96 20.64 3.26
C MET A 79 7.60 19.33 3.74
N LYS A 80 7.12 18.82 4.88
CA LYS A 80 7.54 17.54 5.45
C LYS A 80 6.35 16.61 5.58
N ALA A 81 6.47 15.39 5.10
CA ALA A 81 5.49 14.33 5.34
C ALA A 81 6.13 13.16 6.07
N LYS A 82 5.39 12.59 7.01
CA LYS A 82 5.80 11.41 7.78
C LYS A 82 4.64 10.44 7.88
N ALA A 83 4.85 9.17 7.53
CA ALA A 83 3.84 8.16 7.73
C ALA A 83 3.60 7.91 9.23
N THR A 84 2.32 7.79 9.59
CA THR A 84 1.86 7.35 10.91
C THR A 84 1.38 5.90 10.87
N SER A 85 1.02 5.39 9.69
CA SER A 85 0.74 3.97 9.43
C SER A 85 1.16 3.55 8.02
N ILE A 86 1.37 2.25 7.81
CA ILE A 86 1.38 1.63 6.47
C ILE A 86 0.23 0.65 6.45
N ASP A 87 -0.74 0.88 5.58
CA ASP A 87 -2.01 0.14 5.56
C ASP A 87 -2.10 -0.81 4.36
N ARG A 88 -1.43 -0.47 3.25
CA ARG A 88 -1.40 -1.29 2.04
C ARG A 88 0.00 -1.38 1.48
N TYR A 89 0.30 -2.53 0.90
CA TYR A 89 1.49 -2.79 0.11
C TYR A 89 1.17 -3.85 -0.93
N TYR A 90 1.44 -3.55 -2.20
CA TYR A 90 1.15 -4.45 -3.32
C TYR A 90 2.04 -4.14 -4.53
N ASN A 91 2.12 -5.09 -5.45
CA ASN A 91 2.71 -4.86 -6.76
C ASN A 91 1.62 -4.40 -7.74
N PRO A 92 1.69 -3.16 -8.28
CA PRO A 92 0.66 -2.65 -9.19
C PRO A 92 0.64 -3.37 -10.54
N ASN A 93 1.70 -4.09 -10.91
CA ASN A 93 1.84 -4.84 -12.16
C ASN A 93 1.50 -6.33 -12.03
N GLY A 94 0.88 -6.76 -10.92
CA GLY A 94 0.53 -8.15 -10.66
C GLY A 94 1.64 -8.92 -9.93
N SER A 95 1.91 -10.17 -10.27
CA SER A 95 2.85 -11.01 -9.50
C SER A 95 4.32 -10.86 -9.90
N THR A 96 4.63 -10.10 -10.96
CA THR A 96 5.98 -9.95 -11.51
C THR A 96 6.42 -8.48 -11.56
N GLY A 97 7.73 -8.27 -11.58
CA GLY A 97 8.32 -6.92 -11.63
C GLY A 97 8.83 -6.39 -10.29
N THR A 98 9.56 -5.29 -10.40
CA THR A 98 10.33 -4.64 -9.33
C THR A 98 9.65 -3.38 -8.78
N THR A 99 8.39 -3.16 -9.16
CA THR A 99 7.57 -2.02 -8.70
C THR A 99 6.71 -2.42 -7.51
N ARG A 100 6.61 -1.56 -6.49
CA ARG A 100 5.63 -1.70 -5.41
C ARG A 100 4.96 -0.37 -5.13
N THR A 101 3.71 -0.45 -4.72
CA THR A 101 2.93 0.67 -4.21
C THR A 101 2.57 0.40 -2.77
N PHE A 102 2.78 1.38 -1.90
CA PHE A 102 2.34 1.34 -0.51
C PHE A 102 1.65 2.63 -0.11
N SER A 103 0.71 2.53 0.81
CA SER A 103 -0.09 3.67 1.27
C SER A 103 -0.48 3.54 2.72
N GLY A 104 -0.86 4.66 3.32
CA GLY A 104 -1.34 4.73 4.69
C GLY A 104 -1.62 6.15 5.12
N GLN A 105 -1.69 6.35 6.44
CA GLN A 105 -1.91 7.66 7.03
C GLN A 105 -0.60 8.41 7.24
N ALA A 106 -0.67 9.73 7.19
CA ALA A 106 0.48 10.62 7.35
C ALA A 106 0.15 11.88 8.17
N GLU A 107 1.22 12.46 8.68
CA GLU A 107 1.28 13.86 9.07
C GLU A 107 1.94 14.67 7.96
N VAL A 108 1.42 15.86 7.68
CA VAL A 108 2.08 16.88 6.85
C VAL A 108 2.38 18.09 7.72
N ASN A 109 3.64 18.49 7.77
CA ASN A 109 4.15 19.55 8.64
C ASN A 109 3.78 19.37 10.13
N GLY A 110 3.74 18.10 10.58
CA GLY A 110 3.37 17.74 11.96
C GLY A 110 1.87 17.77 12.25
N VAL A 111 1.03 17.98 11.24
CA VAL A 111 -0.44 17.95 11.36
C VAL A 111 -0.97 16.64 10.80
N SER A 112 -1.74 15.89 11.58
CA SER A 112 -2.38 14.65 11.15
C SER A 112 -3.60 14.91 10.23
N GLY A 113 -4.15 13.85 9.64
CA GLY A 113 -5.35 13.93 8.79
C GLY A 113 -5.07 13.84 7.30
N TYR A 114 -3.85 13.43 6.94
CA TYR A 114 -3.45 13.20 5.56
C TYR A 114 -3.30 11.71 5.29
N SER A 115 -3.44 11.34 4.03
CA SER A 115 -3.08 10.02 3.52
C SER A 115 -1.97 10.17 2.50
N PHE A 116 -1.17 9.12 2.34
CA PHE A 116 -0.14 9.07 1.32
C PHE A 116 -0.25 7.80 0.48
N THR A 117 0.20 7.89 -0.75
CA THR A 117 0.48 6.75 -1.63
C THR A 117 1.84 6.95 -2.24
N VAL A 118 2.72 5.97 -2.11
CA VAL A 118 4.05 5.95 -2.73
C VAL A 118 4.12 4.80 -3.71
N THR A 119 4.65 5.05 -4.90
CA THR A 119 5.02 4.01 -5.87
C THR A 119 6.51 4.09 -6.12
N VAL A 120 7.19 2.95 -6.03
CA VAL A 120 8.63 2.84 -6.22
C VAL A 120 8.97 1.70 -7.16
N THR A 121 10.04 1.85 -7.92
CA THR A 121 10.57 0.81 -8.79
C THR A 121 12.08 0.72 -8.60
N ASP A 122 12.55 -0.48 -8.29
CA ASP A 122 13.96 -0.87 -8.33
C ASP A 122 14.32 -1.27 -9.77
N ASN A 123 15.17 -0.49 -10.43
CA ASN A 123 15.58 -0.73 -11.83
C ASN A 123 17.07 -1.12 -11.92
N GLY A 124 17.68 -1.54 -10.82
CA GLY A 124 19.07 -2.00 -10.74
C GLY A 124 20.09 -0.91 -10.43
N GLU A 125 21.35 -1.33 -10.28
CA GLU A 125 22.41 -0.49 -9.73
C GLU A 125 23.29 0.19 -10.79
N PRO A 126 23.73 1.45 -10.55
CA PRO A 126 23.39 2.27 -9.39
C PRO A 126 21.94 2.79 -9.46
N GLY A 127 21.21 2.86 -8.35
CA GLY A 127 19.82 3.33 -8.36
C GLY A 127 19.65 4.78 -8.85
N LYS A 128 20.66 5.63 -8.65
CA LYS A 128 20.70 6.98 -9.26
C LYS A 128 20.57 6.91 -10.77
N GLY A 129 19.58 7.60 -11.33
CA GLY A 129 19.33 7.65 -12.77
C GLY A 129 18.56 6.44 -13.31
N ASN A 130 18.26 5.44 -12.48
CA ASN A 130 17.55 4.21 -12.87
C ASN A 130 16.27 4.01 -12.07
N ASP A 131 16.37 4.02 -10.74
CA ASP A 131 15.24 3.81 -9.84
C ASP A 131 14.23 4.95 -9.92
N TYR A 132 12.98 4.63 -9.63
CA TYR A 132 11.87 5.57 -9.69
C TYR A 132 11.16 5.68 -8.35
N PHE A 133 10.80 6.90 -7.97
CA PHE A 133 9.99 7.22 -6.81
C PHE A 133 8.88 8.18 -7.19
N SER A 134 7.65 7.93 -6.74
CA SER A 134 6.58 8.93 -6.71
C SER A 134 5.82 8.88 -5.40
N ILE A 135 5.26 10.03 -5.02
CA ILE A 135 4.43 10.22 -3.85
C ILE A 135 3.22 11.08 -4.20
N THR A 136 2.06 10.66 -3.73
CA THR A 136 0.85 11.47 -3.64
C THR A 136 0.51 11.64 -2.16
N LEU A 137 0.20 12.86 -1.75
CA LEU A 137 -0.37 13.19 -0.45
C LEU A 137 -1.74 13.84 -0.66
N THR A 138 -2.73 13.40 0.12
CA THR A 138 -4.09 13.95 0.07
C THR A 138 -4.57 14.28 1.49
N GLY A 139 -5.44 15.28 1.60
CA GLY A 139 -6.06 15.70 2.85
C GLY A 139 -7.17 16.71 2.60
N PRO A 140 -7.77 17.30 3.65
CA PRO A 140 -8.80 18.32 3.51
C PRO A 140 -8.30 19.51 2.67
N ASN A 141 -8.92 19.72 1.50
CA ASN A 141 -8.53 20.76 0.53
C ASN A 141 -7.02 20.73 0.16
N PHE A 142 -6.39 19.56 0.24
CA PHE A 142 -4.97 19.40 0.02
C PHE A 142 -4.71 18.26 -0.96
N TYR A 143 -3.92 18.57 -1.98
CA TYR A 143 -3.40 17.60 -2.94
C TYR A 143 -1.96 17.97 -3.29
N TYR A 144 -1.07 16.99 -3.20
CA TYR A 144 0.31 17.12 -3.60
C TYR A 144 0.74 15.84 -4.31
N HIS A 145 1.40 15.96 -5.45
CA HIS A 145 1.97 14.83 -6.17
C HIS A 145 3.30 15.20 -6.78
N GLN A 146 4.31 14.37 -6.56
CA GLN A 146 5.61 14.46 -7.22
C GLN A 146 6.15 13.08 -7.52
N GLY A 147 6.92 12.96 -8.60
CA GLY A 147 7.60 11.72 -8.93
C GLY A 147 8.68 11.92 -9.98
N GLY A 148 9.65 11.01 -10.01
CA GLY A 148 10.76 11.07 -10.93
C GLY A 148 11.78 9.97 -10.69
N THR A 149 12.70 9.85 -11.64
CA THR A 149 13.91 9.05 -11.49
C THR A 149 14.81 9.65 -10.41
N LEU A 150 15.50 8.80 -9.67
CA LEU A 150 16.35 9.26 -8.56
C LEU A 150 17.50 10.15 -9.04
N GLY A 151 17.60 11.36 -8.48
CA GLY A 151 18.78 12.22 -8.61
C GLY A 151 19.97 11.73 -7.76
N GLY A 152 19.68 10.90 -6.76
CA GLY A 152 20.64 10.18 -5.93
C GLY A 152 19.93 9.23 -4.96
N GLY A 153 20.67 8.23 -4.46
CA GLY A 153 20.13 7.19 -3.59
C GLY A 153 19.96 5.84 -4.26
N ASN A 154 19.24 4.93 -3.60
CA ASN A 154 18.93 3.57 -4.06
C ASN A 154 17.56 3.13 -3.52
N ILE A 155 16.87 2.29 -4.29
CA ILE A 155 15.66 1.56 -3.93
C ILE A 155 15.94 0.08 -4.17
N GLU A 156 15.60 -0.76 -3.20
CA GLU A 156 15.89 -2.20 -3.26
C GLU A 156 14.62 -2.99 -2.95
N LEU A 157 14.34 -3.99 -3.79
CA LEU A 157 13.34 -5.02 -3.52
C LEU A 157 13.97 -6.24 -2.84
N HIS A 158 13.44 -6.61 -1.68
CA HIS A 158 13.85 -7.76 -0.88
C HIS A 158 12.79 -8.87 -0.94
N LYS A 159 13.16 -10.05 -1.45
CA LYS A 159 12.27 -11.22 -1.59
C LYS A 159 12.64 -12.36 -0.64
#